data_AF-A0A2T4Q0P4-F1
#
_entry.id   AF-A0A2T4Q0P4-F1
#
_cell.length_a   1.000
_cell.length_b   1.000
_cell.length_c   1.000
_cell.angle_alpha   90.00
_cell.angle_beta   90.00
_cell.angle_gamma   90.00
#
_symmetry.space_group_name_H-M   'P 1'
#
loop_
_entity.id
_entity.type
_entity.pdbx_description
1 polymer ?
#
loop_
_entity_poly.entity_id
_entity_poly.type
_entity_poly.pdbx_seq_one_letter_code
_entity_poly.pdbx_strand_id
1 'polypeptide(L)' 'MRYLRYLRKDVNLTTTEMSKRINALFDCSISRERIILFECNIRKPDLATAKIIAAFFNVKLEDVRKNEKVKF' A
#
# COMPACT_ATOMS: atom_id res chain seq x y z
N MET A 1 -9.76 -7.20 -8.35
CA MET A 1 -8.44 -7.03 -7.69
C MET A 1 -8.60 -6.11 -6.47
N ARG A 2 -7.74 -6.16 -5.44
CA ARG A 2 -7.82 -5.22 -4.28
C ARG A 2 -7.11 -3.90 -4.60
N TYR A 3 -7.60 -2.80 -4.05
CA TYR A 3 -7.15 -1.44 -4.38
C TYR A 3 -5.64 -1.21 -4.21
N LEU A 4 -5.06 -1.57 -3.06
CA LEU A 4 -3.62 -1.46 -2.80
C LEU A 4 -2.78 -2.24 -3.81
N ARG A 5 -3.21 -3.47 -4.11
CA ARG A 5 -2.54 -4.31 -5.10
C ARG A 5 -2.67 -3.71 -6.51
N TYR A 6 -3.82 -3.10 -6.81
CA TYR A 6 -4.07 -2.42 -8.07
C TYR A 6 -3.12 -1.24 -8.23
N LEU A 7 -3.06 -0.32 -7.26
CA LEU A 7 -2.14 0.82 -7.27
C LEU A 7 -0.70 0.38 -7.52
N ARG A 8 -0.23 -0.64 -6.78
CA ARG A 8 1.14 -1.15 -6.97
C ARG A 8 1.39 -1.67 -8.39
N LYS A 9 0.43 -2.39 -8.98
CA LYS A 9 0.57 -2.92 -10.34
C LYS A 9 0.45 -1.83 -11.41
N ASP A 10 -0.37 -0.81 -11.17
CA ASP A 10 -0.54 0.34 -12.07
C ASP A 10 0.80 1.05 -12.31
N VAL A 11 1.62 1.15 -11.26
CA VAL A 11 2.99 1.68 -11.33
C VAL A 11 4.08 0.62 -11.56
N ASN A 12 3.72 -0.61 -11.97
CA ASN A 12 4.64 -1.72 -12.25
C ASN A 12 5.64 -2.06 -11.12
N LEU A 13 5.24 -1.91 -9.86
CA LEU A 13 6.10 -2.23 -8.72
C LEU A 13 5.90 -3.68 -8.24
N THR A 14 7.00 -4.32 -7.82
CA THR A 14 6.93 -5.53 -6.99
C THR A 14 6.66 -5.15 -5.54
N THR A 15 6.17 -6.09 -4.72
CA THR A 15 5.97 -5.82 -3.28
C THR A 15 7.28 -5.50 -2.56
N THR A 16 8.38 -6.14 -2.96
CA THR A 16 9.72 -5.84 -2.47
C THR A 16 10.13 -4.42 -2.83
N GLU A 17 9.95 -4.02 -4.09
CA GLU A 17 10.32 -2.67 -4.54
C GLU A 17 9.48 -1.60 -3.84
N MET A 18 8.18 -1.83 -3.68
CA MET A 18 7.30 -0.94 -2.93
C MET A 18 7.79 -0.77 -1.47
N SER A 19 8.13 -1.86 -0.77
CA SER A 19 8.68 -1.74 0.59
C SER A 19 9.96 -0.92 0.65
N LYS A 20 10.90 -1.17 -0.26
CA LYS A 20 12.17 -0.44 -0.29
C LYS A 20 11.98 1.05 -0.55
N ARG A 21 11.16 1.41 -1.54
CA ARG A 21 10.89 2.82 -1.89
C ARG A 21 10.17 3.56 -0.79
N ILE A 22 9.14 2.94 -0.19
CA ILE A 22 8.41 3.57 0.91
C ILE A 22 9.34 3.80 2.11
N ASN A 23 10.14 2.80 2.47
CA ASN A 23 11.09 2.93 3.57
C ASN A 23 12.15 4.00 3.31
N ALA A 24 12.64 4.11 2.07
CA ALA A 24 13.62 5.14 1.68
C ALA A 24 13.04 6.57 1.68
N LEU A 25 11.76 6.74 1.33
CA LEU A 25 11.13 8.06 1.21
C LEU A 25 10.58 8.60 2.52
N PHE A 26 10.11 7.72 3.41
CA PHE A 26 9.36 8.10 4.61
C PHE A 26 10.05 7.69 5.92
N ASP A 27 11.30 7.27 5.84
CA ASP A 27 12.11 6.79 6.97
C ASP A 27 11.32 5.82 7.88
N CYS A 28 10.74 4.79 7.26
CA CYS A 28 9.90 3.81 7.92
C CYS A 28 10.41 2.39 7.72
N SER A 29 9.87 1.44 8.49
CA SER A 29 10.26 0.02 8.43
C SER A 29 9.06 -0.88 8.10
N ILE A 30 8.53 -0.73 6.88
CA ILE A 30 7.47 -1.61 6.35
C ILE A 30 8.12 -2.77 5.60
N SER A 31 7.88 -4.00 6.07
CA SER A 31 8.37 -5.20 5.39
C SER A 31 7.49 -5.59 4.20
N ARG A 32 8.06 -6.36 3.27
CA ARG A 32 7.35 -6.93 2.12
C ARG A 32 6.12 -7.75 2.54
N GLU A 33 6.26 -8.57 3.58
CA GLU A 33 5.21 -9.44 4.11
C GLU A 33 4.05 -8.59 4.62
N ARG A 34 4.37 -7.49 5.31
CA ARG A 34 3.36 -6.55 5.83
C ARG A 34 2.57 -5.92 4.67
N ILE A 35 3.21 -5.56 3.56
CA ILE A 35 2.52 -5.09 2.34
C ILE A 35 1.60 -6.16 1.77
N ILE A 36 2.06 -7.42 1.69
CA ILE A 36 1.22 -8.54 1.21
C ILE A 36 -0.02 -8.72 2.09
N LEU A 37 0.14 -8.65 3.41
CA LEU A 37 -0.99 -8.74 4.35
C LEU A 37 -2.01 -7.61 4.14
N PHE A 38 -1.53 -6.39 3.83
CA PHE A 38 -2.38 -5.26 3.49
C PHE A 38 -3.10 -5.50 2.16
N GLU A 39 -2.40 -5.91 1.11
CA GLU A 39 -2.98 -6.21 -0.20
C GLU A 39 -4.05 -7.29 -0.16
N CYS A 40 -3.85 -8.31 0.68
CA CYS A 40 -4.80 -9.40 0.88
C CYS A 40 -5.95 -9.04 1.83
N ASN A 41 -5.94 -7.84 2.45
CA ASN A 41 -6.88 -7.44 3.51
C ASN A 41 -6.88 -8.37 4.73
N ILE A 42 -5.80 -9.13 4.95
CA ILE A 42 -5.62 -9.95 6.15
C ILE A 42 -5.33 -9.04 7.35
N ARG A 43 -4.58 -7.95 7.11
CA ARG A 43 -4.29 -6.92 8.11
C ARG A 43 -4.62 -5.56 7.52
N LYS A 44 -5.21 -4.66 8.33
CA LYS A 44 -5.35 -3.25 7.96
C LYS A 44 -4.09 -2.48 8.36
N PRO A 45 -3.59 -1.56 7.51
CA PRO A 45 -2.54 -0.64 7.92
C PRO A 45 -3.04 0.25 9.06
N ASP A 46 -2.14 0.57 10.00
CA ASP A 46 -2.42 1.61 10.99
C ASP A 46 -2.51 2.99 10.33
N LEU A 47 -2.96 4.00 11.08
CA LEU A 47 -3.20 5.33 10.53
C LEU A 47 -1.94 5.96 9.93
N ALA A 48 -0.79 5.79 10.57
CA ALA A 48 0.49 6.34 10.10
C ALA A 48 0.91 5.67 8.78
N THR A 49 0.88 4.33 8.74
CA THR A 49 1.19 3.52 7.56
C THR A 49 0.23 3.83 6.41
N ALA A 50 -1.06 3.98 6.69
CA ALA A 50 -2.06 4.32 5.68
C ALA A 50 -1.82 5.73 5.09
N LYS A 51 -1.40 6.71 5.90
CA LYS A 51 -1.00 8.04 5.43
C LYS A 51 0.22 7.99 4.52
N ILE A 52 1.24 7.21 4.90
CA ILE A 52 2.45 7.01 4.11
C ILE A 52 2.12 6.39 2.75
N ILE A 53 1.33 5.31 2.73
CA ILE A 53 0.91 4.64 1.50
C ILE A 53 0.08 5.58 0.62
N ALA A 54 -0.83 6.34 1.22
CA ALA A 54 -1.66 7.31 0.50
C ALA A 54 -0.81 8.40 -0.15
N ALA A 55 0.18 8.94 0.58
CA ALA A 55 1.12 9.92 0.06
C ALA A 55 2.00 9.32 -1.05
N PHE A 56 2.49 8.10 -0.88
CA PHE A 56 3.34 7.41 -1.86
C PHE A 56 2.64 7.23 -3.22
N PHE A 57 1.35 6.88 -3.23
CA PHE A 57 0.57 6.72 -4.46
C PHE A 57 -0.20 7.99 -4.88
N ASN A 58 -0.10 9.08 -4.13
CA ASN A 58 -0.88 10.30 -4.32
C ASN A 58 -2.40 10.05 -4.40
N VAL A 59 -2.93 9.30 -3.44
CA VAL A 59 -4.36 8.93 -3.35
C VAL A 59 -4.96 9.35 -2.00
N LYS A 60 -6.29 9.26 -1.86
CA LYS A 60 -6.93 9.58 -0.58
C LYS A 60 -6.65 8.49 0.46
N LEU A 61 -6.40 8.92 1.69
CA LEU A 61 -6.22 8.03 2.85
C LEU A 61 -7.36 7.03 3.03
N GLU A 62 -8.60 7.47 2.77
CA GLU A 62 -9.78 6.62 2.92
C GLU A 62 -9.77 5.43 1.97
N ASP A 63 -9.30 5.62 0.73
CA ASP A 63 -9.27 4.56 -0.28
C ASP A 63 -8.27 3.47 0.11
N VAL A 64 -7.13 3.87 0.68
CA VAL A 64 -6.13 2.96 1.26
C VAL A 64 -6.68 2.20 2.46
N ARG A 65 -7.43 2.87 3.36
CA ARG A 65 -8.01 2.24 4.55
C ARG A 65 -9.16 1.28 4.23
N LYS A 66 -9.97 1.61 3.23
CA LYS A 66 -11.06 0.77 2.74
C LYS A 66 -10.51 -0.45 2.00
N ASN A 67 -9.46 -0.24 1.19
CA ASN A 67 -8.81 -1.26 0.35
C ASN A 67 -9.84 -2.18 -0.33
N GLU A 68 -10.83 -1.56 -0.96
CA GLU A 68 -11.97 -2.25 -1.54
C GLU A 68 -11.59 -3.00 -2.82
N LYS A 69 -12.50 -3.84 -3.31
CA LYS A 69 -12.34 -4.49 -4.60
C LYS A 69 -12.60 -3.45 -5.69
N VAL A 70 -11.64 -3.27 -6.59
CA VAL A 70 -11.83 -2.47 -7.80
C VAL A 70 -12.70 -3.27 -8.76
N LYS A 71 -13.88 -2.72 -9.10
CA LYS A 71 -14.75 -3.20 -10.19
C LYS A 71 -14.39 -2.41 -11.44
N PHE A 72 -14.24 -3.11 -12.56
CA PHE A 72 -14.06 -2.54 -13.89
C PHE A 72 -15.42 -2.42 -14.56
#